data_AF-A0A2V8J1N7-F1
#
_entry.id   AF-A0A2V8J1N7-F1
#
_cell.length_a   1.000
_cell.length_b   1.000
_cell.length_c   1.000
_cell.angle_alpha   90.00
_cell.angle_beta   90.00
_cell.angle_gamma   90.00
#
_symmetry.space_group_name_H-M   'P 1'
#
loop_
_entity.id
_entity.type
_entity.pdbx_description
1 polymer ?
#
loop_
_entity_poly.entity_id
_entity_poly.type
_entity_poly.pdbx_seq_one_letter_code
_entity_poly.pdbx_strand_id
1 'polypeptide(L)'
;ETWGCGRALQTAAFEYTAAAFAYPFKRVFALLYRSIEETEIEAHPESRFFVKTITYRHETRSIIEDSVYAPIAATVRRLAAKARKLQSGNVHSYLFYILVALLALVLFAK
;
A
#
# COMPACT_ATOMS: atom_id res chain seq x y z
N GLU A 1 19.97 -27.25 -30.04
CA GLU A 1 19.68 -27.57 -28.62
C GLU A 1 18.28 -28.15 -28.43
N THR A 2 18.17 -29.36 -27.86
CA THR A 2 16.90 -30.06 -27.57
C THR A 2 16.11 -29.43 -26.42
N TRP A 3 16.77 -28.66 -25.56
CA TRP A 3 16.20 -28.03 -24.37
C TRP A 3 15.46 -26.71 -24.65
N GLY A 4 15.46 -26.23 -25.90
CA GLY A 4 14.84 -24.96 -26.28
C GLY A 4 13.33 -25.01 -26.56
N CYS A 5 12.68 -26.13 -26.29
CA CYS A 5 11.25 -26.36 -26.56
C CYS A 5 10.79 -25.87 -27.95
N GLY A 6 11.59 -26.16 -28.98
CA GLY A 6 11.27 -25.81 -30.37
C GLY A 6 11.76 -24.43 -30.85
N ARG A 7 12.51 -23.67 -30.05
CA ARG A 7 13.12 -22.40 -30.48
C ARG A 7 14.57 -22.54 -30.95
N ALA A 8 14.92 -21.77 -31.99
CA ALA A 8 16.21 -21.84 -32.66
C ALA A 8 17.40 -21.38 -31.80
N LEU A 9 17.21 -20.43 -30.87
CA LEU A 9 18.27 -19.91 -30.01
C LEU A 9 17.74 -19.56 -28.61
N GLN A 10 18.52 -19.86 -27.57
CA GLN A 10 18.28 -19.38 -26.21
C GLN A 10 18.93 -18.01 -26.05
N THR A 11 18.11 -16.99 -25.84
CA THR A 11 18.52 -15.62 -25.54
C THR A 11 18.31 -15.31 -24.06
N ALA A 12 18.95 -14.25 -23.53
CA ALA A 12 18.75 -13.76 -22.15
C ALA A 12 17.28 -13.52 -21.78
N ALA A 13 16.40 -13.26 -22.76
CA ALA A 13 14.96 -13.14 -22.54
C ALA A 13 14.26 -14.43 -22.05
N PHE A 14 14.91 -15.59 -22.15
CA PHE A 14 14.38 -16.86 -21.64
C PHE A 14 14.89 -17.21 -20.24
N GLU A 15 15.75 -16.37 -19.67
CA GLU A 15 16.19 -16.55 -18.30
C GLU A 15 15.03 -16.34 -17.33
N TYR A 16 15.15 -17.00 -16.19
CA TYR A 16 14.18 -16.89 -15.14
C TYR A 16 14.24 -15.50 -14.51
N THR A 17 13.16 -14.74 -14.65
CA THR A 17 13.10 -13.37 -14.14
C THR A 17 12.82 -13.34 -12.64
N ALA A 18 13.21 -12.26 -11.97
CA ALA A 18 12.87 -12.05 -10.56
C ALA A 18 11.34 -12.07 -10.32
N ALA A 19 10.55 -11.63 -11.30
CA ALA A 19 9.09 -11.69 -11.24
C ALA A 19 8.59 -13.15 -11.24
N ALA A 20 9.15 -14.00 -12.10
CA ALA A 20 8.82 -15.42 -12.14
C ALA A 20 9.17 -16.11 -10.82
N PHE A 21 10.32 -15.78 -10.22
CA PHE A 21 10.73 -16.29 -8.91
C PHE A 21 9.79 -15.90 -7.78
N ALA A 22 9.33 -14.64 -7.76
CA ALA A 22 8.45 -14.14 -6.72
C ALA A 22 6.99 -14.61 -6.88
N TYR A 23 6.60 -15.11 -8.06
CA TYR A 23 5.22 -15.45 -8.39
C TYR A 23 4.58 -16.50 -7.47
N PRO A 24 5.23 -17.64 -7.14
CA PRO A 24 4.64 -18.64 -6.25
C PRO A 24 4.35 -18.08 -4.86
N PHE A 25 5.26 -17.25 -4.34
CA PHE A 25 5.08 -16.57 -3.05
C PHE A 25 3.88 -15.62 -3.09
N LYS A 26 3.78 -14.79 -4.14
CA LYS A 26 2.62 -13.91 -4.32
C LYS A 26 1.29 -14.67 -4.39
N ARG A 27 1.28 -15.84 -5.02
CA ARG A 27 0.09 -16.68 -5.16
C ARG A 27 -0.34 -17.34 -3.84
N VAL A 28 0.61 -17.89 -3.08
CA VAL A 28 0.33 -18.46 -1.75
C VAL A 28 -0.16 -17.38 -0.77
N PHE A 29 0.45 -16.21 -0.82
CA PHE A 29 0.10 -15.08 0.04
C PHE A 29 -0.86 -14.09 -0.64
N ALA A 30 -1.63 -14.52 -1.65
CA ALA A 30 -2.52 -13.63 -2.41
C ALA A 30 -3.55 -12.90 -1.52
N LEU A 31 -3.99 -13.55 -0.44
CA LEU A 31 -4.89 -12.95 0.56
C LEU A 31 -4.23 -11.76 1.31
N LEU A 32 -2.92 -11.85 1.56
CA LEU A 32 -2.13 -10.82 2.26
C LEU A 32 -1.61 -9.75 1.30
N TYR A 33 -1.38 -10.07 0.03
CA TYR A 33 -0.90 -9.10 -0.94
C TYR A 33 -2.01 -8.43 -1.75
N ARG A 34 -3.24 -8.97 -1.77
CA ARG A 34 -4.38 -8.48 -2.57
C ARG A 34 -3.95 -8.07 -3.99
N SER A 35 -3.12 -8.89 -4.62
CA SER A 35 -2.59 -8.62 -5.96
C SER A 35 -3.73 -8.68 -6.98
N ILE A 36 -3.98 -7.58 -7.68
CA ILE A 36 -4.88 -7.56 -8.85
C ILE A 36 -4.01 -8.02 -10.03
N GLU A 37 -4.19 -9.27 -10.45
CA GLU A 37 -3.55 -9.80 -11.66
C GLU A 37 -4.53 -9.66 -12.83
N GLU A 38 -4.30 -8.66 -13.69
CA GLU A 38 -4.98 -8.55 -14.98
C GLU A 38 -4.05 -9.08 -16.06
N THR A 39 -4.45 -10.19 -16.69
CA THR A 39 -3.73 -10.79 -17.83
C THR A 39 -4.66 -10.80 -19.03
N GLU A 40 -4.31 -10.01 -20.04
CA GLU A 40 -4.99 -10.03 -21.34
C GLU A 40 -4.17 -10.87 -22.31
N ILE A 41 -4.80 -11.89 -22.91
CA ILE A 41 -4.18 -12.78 -23.88
C ILE A 41 -4.86 -12.54 -25.22
N GLU A 42 -4.13 -11.95 -26.17
CA GLU A 42 -4.59 -11.82 -27.55
C GLU A 42 -4.24 -13.08 -28.34
N ALA A 43 -5.25 -13.82 -28.80
CA ALA A 43 -5.06 -14.96 -29.68
C ALA A 43 -4.65 -14.50 -31.09
N HIS A 44 -3.81 -15.31 -31.75
CA HIS A 44 -3.39 -15.06 -33.13
C HIS A 44 -4.58 -15.23 -34.08
N PRO A 45 -4.77 -14.33 -35.06
CA PRO A 45 -5.93 -14.36 -35.96
C PRO A 45 -6.07 -15.66 -36.78
N GLU A 46 -4.96 -16.33 -37.08
CA GLU A 46 -4.96 -17.55 -37.88
C GLU A 46 -5.12 -18.86 -37.07
N SER A 47 -4.94 -18.82 -35.75
CA SER A 47 -5.09 -20.01 -34.91
C SER A 47 -5.23 -19.62 -33.45
N ARG A 48 -6.27 -20.16 -32.80
CA ARG A 48 -6.51 -19.99 -31.35
C ARG A 48 -5.44 -20.63 -30.47
N PHE A 49 -4.55 -21.45 -31.04
CA PHE A 49 -3.47 -22.11 -30.32
C PHE A 49 -2.18 -21.30 -30.30
N PHE A 50 -2.09 -20.22 -31.07
CA PHE A 50 -0.95 -19.31 -31.05
C PHE A 50 -1.34 -18.02 -30.36
N VAL A 51 -0.54 -17.59 -29.39
CA VAL A 51 -0.74 -16.33 -28.68
C VAL A 51 0.05 -15.24 -29.42
N LYS A 52 -0.59 -14.12 -29.72
CA LYS A 52 0.03 -12.97 -30.38
C LYS A 52 0.70 -12.05 -29.37
N THR A 53 -0.02 -11.70 -28.31
CA THR A 53 0.45 -10.76 -27.27
C THR A 53 -0.07 -11.19 -25.91
N ILE A 54 0.77 -11.08 -24.87
CA ILE A 54 0.37 -11.22 -23.47
C ILE A 54 0.66 -9.88 -22.79
N THR A 55 -0.38 -9.21 -22.32
CA THR A 55 -0.25 -7.96 -21.55
C THR A 55 -0.49 -8.28 -20.08
N TYR A 56 0.49 -7.96 -19.23
CA TYR A 56 0.43 -8.20 -17.79
C TYR A 56 0.46 -6.86 -17.04
N ARG A 57 -0.59 -6.58 -16.26
CA ARG A 57 -0.66 -5.41 -15.38
C ARG A 57 -0.67 -5.88 -13.93
N HIS A 58 0.24 -5.33 -13.13
CA HIS A 58 0.37 -5.65 -11.71
C HIS A 58 0.33 -4.37 -10.89
N GLU A 59 -0.80 -4.10 -10.25
CA GLU A 59 -0.88 -3.02 -9.26
C GLU A 59 -0.42 -3.55 -7.90
N THR A 60 0.71 -3.05 -7.41
CA THR A 60 1.18 -3.35 -6.05
C THR A 60 0.48 -2.43 -5.06
N ARG A 61 -0.71 -2.82 -4.58
CA ARG A 61 -1.32 -2.16 -3.42
C ARG A 61 -0.77 -2.77 -2.14
N SER A 62 -0.13 -1.96 -1.30
CA SER A 62 0.39 -2.40 -0.01
C SER A 62 -0.72 -2.33 1.03
N ILE A 63 -1.12 -3.47 1.60
CA ILE A 63 -2.12 -3.52 2.69
C ILE A 63 -1.66 -2.68 3.89
N ILE A 64 -0.36 -2.67 4.18
CA ILE A 64 0.21 -1.91 5.31
C ILE A 64 0.05 -0.41 5.05
N GLU A 65 0.29 0.03 3.82
CA GLU A 65 0.14 1.44 3.45
C GLU A 65 -1.33 1.89 3.65
N ASP A 66 -2.26 1.15 3.06
CA ASP A 66 -3.68 1.52 3.07
C ASP A 66 -4.34 1.33 4.44
N SER A 67 -3.94 0.29 5.20
CA SER A 67 -4.62 -0.09 6.45
C SER A 67 -3.93 0.43 7.71
N VAL A 68 -2.64 0.77 7.65
CA VAL A 68 -1.86 1.20 8.82
C VAL A 68 -1.39 2.63 8.64
N TYR A 69 -0.64 2.92 7.58
CA TYR A 69 -0.08 4.26 7.38
C TYR A 69 -1.14 5.32 7.09
N ALA A 70 -2.10 5.04 6.20
CA ALA A 70 -3.16 5.98 5.85
C ALA A 70 -4.02 6.43 7.06
N PRO A 71 -4.56 5.52 7.91
CA PRO A 71 -5.33 5.94 9.08
C PRO A 71 -4.48 6.62 10.16
N ILE A 72 -3.22 6.20 10.36
CA ILE A 72 -2.30 6.88 11.29
C ILE A 72 -2.05 8.31 10.83
N ALA A 73 -1.69 8.50 9.56
CA ALA A 73 -1.46 9.83 8.99
C ALA A 73 -2.72 10.71 9.09
N ALA A 74 -3.90 10.14 8.81
CA ALA A 74 -5.16 10.86 8.98
C ALA A 74 -5.41 11.26 10.44
N THR A 75 -5.11 10.39 11.40
CA THR A 75 -5.27 10.65 12.83
C THR A 75 -4.32 11.74 13.30
N VAL A 76 -3.04 11.67 12.93
CA VAL A 76 -2.04 12.69 13.25
C VAL A 76 -2.46 14.06 12.70
N ARG A 77 -2.92 14.13 11.44
CA ARG A 77 -3.43 15.39 10.87
C ARG A 77 -4.63 15.94 11.63
N ARG A 78 -5.57 15.08 12.05
CA ARG A 78 -6.73 15.48 12.86
C ARG A 78 -6.32 16.00 14.23
N LEU A 79 -5.38 15.33 14.90
CA LEU A 79 -4.85 15.77 16.19
C LEU A 79 -4.12 17.10 16.05
N ALA A 80 -3.28 17.26 15.02
CA ALA A 80 -2.59 18.50 14.73
C ALA A 80 -3.57 19.65 14.45
N ALA A 81 -4.66 19.39 13.72
CA ALA A 81 -5.70 20.38 13.47
C ALA A 81 -6.45 20.80 14.74
N LYS A 82 -6.75 19.85 15.64
CA LYS A 82 -7.35 20.13 16.96
C LYS A 82 -6.38 20.91 17.86
N ALA A 83 -5.11 20.52 17.89
CA ALA A 83 -4.07 21.23 18.63
C ALA A 83 -3.90 22.67 18.12
N ARG A 84 -3.93 22.88 16.80
CA ARG A 84 -3.90 24.22 16.20
C ARG A 84 -5.13 25.06 16.56
N LYS A 85 -6.32 24.45 16.66
CA LYS A 85 -7.53 25.13 17.17
C LYS A 85 -7.44 25.44 18.66
N LEU A 86 -6.73 24.64 19.45
CA LEU A 86 -6.49 24.93 20.87
C LEU A 86 -5.48 26.08 21.03
N GLN A 87 -4.45 26.10 20.19
CA GLN A 87 -3.49 27.18 20.05
C GLN A 87 -4.03 28.38 19.25
N SER A 88 -5.36 28.57 19.15
CA SER A 88 -5.97 29.60 18.28
C SER A 88 -5.77 31.05 18.73
N GLY A 89 -4.70 31.38 19.46
CA GLY A 89 -4.32 32.74 19.78
C GLY A 89 -5.23 33.47 20.77
N ASN A 90 -6.25 32.81 21.34
CA ASN A 90 -7.12 33.42 22.35
C ASN A 90 -6.56 33.21 23.75
N VAL A 91 -5.99 34.28 24.31
CA VAL A 91 -5.41 34.31 25.67
C VAL A 91 -6.44 33.90 26.75
N HIS A 92 -7.73 34.15 26.53
CA HIS A 92 -8.79 33.79 27.49
C HIS A 92 -8.89 32.28 27.73
N SER A 93 -8.65 31.45 26.71
CA SER A 93 -8.68 29.98 26.87
C SER A 93 -7.55 29.49 27.79
N TYR A 94 -6.36 30.09 27.68
CA TYR A 94 -5.23 29.78 28.55
C TYR A 94 -5.47 30.20 30.00
N LEU A 95 -6.02 31.40 30.21
CA LEU A 95 -6.42 31.87 31.54
C LEU A 95 -7.43 30.92 32.19
N PHE A 96 -8.41 30.43 31.43
CA PHE A 96 -9.37 29.45 31.90
C PHE A 96 -8.70 28.12 32.28
N TYR A 97 -7.78 27.60 31.47
CA TYR A 97 -7.04 26.37 31.79
C TYR A 97 -6.23 26.50 33.09
N ILE A 98 -5.54 27.63 33.27
CA ILE A 98 -4.74 27.90 34.48
C ILE A 98 -5.66 27.99 35.71
N LEU A 99 -6.78 28.72 35.62
CA LEU A 99 -7.75 28.83 36.70
C LEU A 99 -8.29 27.44 37.12
N VAL A 100 -8.69 26.61 36.15
CA VAL A 100 -9.18 25.26 36.41
C VAL A 100 -8.10 24.37 37.03
N ALA A 101 -6.87 24.43 36.53
CA ALA A 101 -5.75 23.67 37.08
C ALA A 101 -5.46 24.06 38.54
N LEU A 102 -5.50 25.37 38.86
CA LEU A 102 -5.32 25.86 40.23
C LEU A 102 -6.46 25.41 41.14
N LEU A 103 -7.72 25.50 40.70
CA LEU A 103 -8.87 25.02 41.46
C LEU A 103 -8.78 23.52 41.74
N ALA A 104 -8.43 22.72 40.72
CA ALA A 104 -8.23 21.29 40.89
C ALA A 104 -7.11 21.00 41.89
N LEU A 105 -5.95 21.67 41.77
CA LEU A 105 -4.83 21.48 42.68
C LEU A 105 -5.20 21.83 44.13
N VAL A 106 -5.97 22.90 44.36
CA VAL A 106 -6.48 23.26 45.69
C VAL A 106 -7.48 22.22 46.22
N LEU A 107 -8.33 21.66 45.36
CA LEU A 107 -9.29 20.62 45.76
C LEU A 107 -8.60 19.29 46.09
N PHE A 108 -7.55 18.92 45.35
CA PHE A 108 -6.77 17.69 45.58
C PHE A 108 -5.70 17.83 46.68
N ALA A 109 -5.26 19.05 46.98
CA ALA A 109 -4.32 19.32 48.08
C ALA A 109 -5.01 19.41 49.46
N LYS A 110 -6.32 19.14 49.52
CA LYS A 110 -7.10 19.00 50.74
C LYS A 110 -7.12 17.53 51.17
#